data_AF-A0A8C2P1F1-F1
#
_entry.id   AF-A0A8C2P1F1-F1
#
_cell.length_a   1.000
_cell.length_b   1.000
_cell.length_c   1.000
_cell.angle_alpha   90.00
_cell.angle_beta   90.00
_cell.angle_gamma   90.00
#
_symmetry.space_group_name_H-M   'P 1'
#
loop_
_entity.id
_entity.type
_entity.pdbx_description
1 polymer ?
#
loop_
_entity_poly.entity_id
_entity_poly.type
_entity_poly.pdbx_seq_one_letter_code
_entity_poly.pdbx_strand_id
1 'polypeptide(L)'
;MRMEFLQRSFWAATRQCGAAEGPCQESCQDSDLDCFVVDNNGFILISERPQEVGRFLGEVDGALVTQLLNMGVFNQVTMYDYQAMCRPPTHHHSASQPLASPISALLSATRWLMNELLLLLLEWRAWGSWRGDHRAEAKTVFHHSHKHKKQDLLQPCDTAYPVFVHQTALREANGTVECRACQKVFVMQQVPSSNLLLLVTDRTCDCSTFPPVLREAEEVKYNASIKCDRMRSQKLRRRPDACHAFHPEENAQDCGGASDTSASLRLLLLPLWAWVLPPQLLQ
;
A
#
# COMPACT_ATOMS: atom_id res chain seq x y z
N MET A 1 23.88 22.43 13.88
CA MET A 1 24.86 22.89 12.86
C MET A 1 24.08 23.44 11.68
N ARG A 2 24.46 24.61 11.13
CA ARG A 2 23.83 25.15 9.90
C ARG A 2 24.51 24.50 8.69
N MET A 3 23.72 23.89 7.81
CA MET A 3 24.22 23.17 6.62
C MET A 3 25.13 24.06 5.74
N GLU A 4 24.80 25.35 5.65
CA GLU A 4 25.59 26.34 4.92
C GLU A 4 27.03 26.48 5.43
N PHE A 5 27.25 26.38 6.75
CA PHE A 5 28.60 26.48 7.31
C PHE A 5 29.44 25.28 6.89
N LEU A 6 28.86 24.08 6.97
CA LEU A 6 29.53 22.83 6.63
C LEU A 6 29.86 22.79 5.13
N GLN A 7 28.93 23.22 4.28
CA GLN A 7 29.16 23.36 2.84
C GLN A 7 30.29 24.36 2.54
N ARG A 8 30.31 25.54 3.17
CA ARG A 8 31.39 26.52 2.98
C ARG A 8 32.75 25.99 3.44
N SER A 9 32.81 25.34 4.60
CA SER A 9 34.04 24.73 5.10
C SER A 9 34.53 23.60 4.19
N PHE A 10 33.62 22.79 3.67
CA PHE A 10 33.93 21.73 2.71
C PHE A 10 34.58 22.29 1.43
N TRP A 11 33.92 23.26 0.78
CA TRP A 11 34.47 23.86 -0.45
C TRP A 11 35.76 24.64 -0.21
N ALA A 12 35.95 25.24 0.98
CA ALA A 12 37.21 25.85 1.34
C ALA A 12 38.34 24.82 1.47
N ALA A 13 38.04 23.64 2.02
CA ALA A 13 39.01 22.56 2.19
C ALA A 13 39.34 21.85 0.87
N THR A 14 38.34 21.55 0.02
CA THR A 14 38.55 20.84 -1.24
C THR A 14 39.22 21.69 -2.33
N ARG A 15 39.32 23.01 -2.12
CA ARG A 15 40.13 23.93 -2.92
C ARG A 15 41.61 23.96 -2.50
N GLN A 16 41.90 23.53 -1.28
CA GLN A 16 43.26 23.58 -0.73
C GLN A 16 43.92 22.23 -1.00
N CYS A 17 45.00 22.24 -1.76
CA CYS A 17 45.81 21.05 -1.97
C CYS A 17 46.94 21.02 -0.94
N GLY A 18 47.24 19.82 -0.42
CA GLY A 18 48.26 19.65 0.60
C GLY A 18 49.65 20.03 0.10
N ALA A 19 50.41 20.77 0.91
CA ALA A 19 51.79 21.18 0.58
C ALA A 19 52.81 20.02 0.50
N ALA A 20 52.37 18.77 0.72
CA ALA A 20 53.24 17.60 0.86
C ALA A 20 53.49 16.84 -0.46
N GLU A 21 52.67 17.03 -1.51
CA GLU A 21 52.74 16.22 -2.75
C GLU A 21 52.54 17.08 -4.01
N GLY A 22 53.47 17.99 -4.28
CA GLY A 22 53.58 18.67 -5.58
C GLY A 22 52.46 19.68 -5.92
N PRO A 23 52.49 20.26 -7.13
CA PRO A 23 51.43 21.15 -7.61
C PRO A 23 50.15 20.34 -7.87
N CYS A 24 49.04 20.84 -7.35
CA CYS A 24 47.73 20.23 -7.53
C CYS A 24 47.31 20.28 -9.00
N GLN A 25 47.08 19.13 -9.61
CA GLN A 25 46.65 19.07 -11.01
C GLN A 25 45.15 19.32 -11.14
N GLU A 26 44.34 18.78 -10.24
CA GLU A 26 42.88 18.84 -10.30
C GLU A 26 42.28 19.02 -8.90
N SER A 27 41.25 19.86 -8.79
CA SER A 27 40.55 20.20 -7.56
C SER A 27 39.04 20.13 -7.75
N CYS A 28 38.27 20.04 -6.66
CA CYS A 28 36.80 20.11 -6.73
C CYS A 28 36.25 21.48 -7.15
N GLN A 29 37.11 22.45 -7.46
CA GLN A 29 36.72 23.71 -8.07
C GLN A 29 36.71 23.64 -9.59
N ASP A 30 37.44 22.69 -10.17
CA ASP A 30 37.53 22.50 -11.61
C ASP A 30 36.22 21.92 -12.15
N SER A 31 35.82 22.36 -13.34
CA SER A 31 34.54 21.96 -13.96
C SER A 31 34.49 20.51 -14.39
N ASP A 32 35.61 19.80 -14.31
CA ASP A 32 35.80 18.48 -14.87
C ASP A 32 35.51 17.38 -13.85
N LEU A 33 35.36 17.74 -12.57
CA LEU A 33 35.07 16.83 -11.47
C LEU A 33 33.75 17.16 -10.78
N ASP A 34 32.97 16.13 -10.48
CA ASP A 34 31.84 16.21 -9.55
C ASP A 34 32.29 15.67 -8.17
N CYS A 35 32.17 16.50 -7.13
CA CYS A 35 32.52 16.14 -5.76
C CYS A 35 31.30 16.07 -4.84
N PHE A 36 31.14 14.93 -4.16
CA PHE A 36 30.02 14.64 -3.27
C PHE A 36 30.49 14.30 -1.87
N VAL A 37 29.71 14.72 -0.87
CA VAL A 37 29.74 14.11 0.46
C VAL A 37 28.48 13.28 0.61
N VAL A 38 28.66 11.98 0.83
CA VAL A 38 27.59 10.99 0.85
C VAL A 38 27.57 10.29 2.21
N ASP A 39 26.37 10.01 2.71
CA ASP A 39 26.19 9.24 3.95
C ASP A 39 26.48 7.73 3.74
N ASN A 40 26.62 6.95 4.82
CA ASN A 40 26.83 5.51 4.76
C ASN A 40 25.64 4.74 4.14
N ASN A 41 24.51 5.41 3.93
CA ASN A 41 23.33 4.90 3.22
C ASN A 41 23.23 5.34 1.75
N GLY A 42 24.20 6.08 1.24
CA GLY A 42 24.25 6.53 -0.15
C GLY A 42 23.41 7.79 -0.44
N PHE A 43 23.06 8.59 0.57
CA PHE A 43 22.38 9.88 0.38
C PHE A 43 23.38 11.02 0.26
N ILE A 44 23.15 11.92 -0.71
CA ILE A 44 24.02 13.06 -0.95
C ILE A 44 23.71 14.16 0.07
N LEU A 45 24.71 14.55 0.84
CA LEU A 45 24.63 15.65 1.82
C LEU A 45 25.19 16.95 1.25
N ILE A 46 26.26 16.87 0.46
CA ILE A 46 26.88 18.02 -0.21
C ILE A 46 27.10 17.65 -1.67
N SER A 47 26.66 18.53 -2.55
CA SER A 47 26.95 18.53 -4.00
C SER A 47 27.18 19.97 -4.44
N GLU A 48 27.83 20.17 -5.58
CA GLU A 48 27.89 21.46 -6.28
C GLU A 48 26.46 21.93 -6.65
N ARG A 49 25.62 20.96 -7.05
CA ARG A 49 24.27 21.16 -7.54
C ARG A 49 23.24 20.99 -6.40
N PRO A 50 22.51 22.04 -6.00
CA PRO A 50 21.60 21.98 -4.85
C PRO A 50 20.43 21.01 -5.04
N GLN A 51 20.01 20.74 -6.28
CA GLN A 51 18.93 19.80 -6.61
C GLN A 51 19.26 18.33 -6.33
N GLU A 52 20.53 18.00 -6.09
CA GLU A 52 20.97 16.63 -5.79
C GLU A 52 21.04 16.35 -4.29
N VAL A 53 21.09 17.40 -3.47
CA VAL A 53 21.16 17.28 -2.02
C VAL A 53 19.88 16.60 -1.50
N GLY A 54 20.06 15.57 -0.68
CA GLY A 54 18.98 14.74 -0.14
C GLY A 54 18.50 13.63 -1.06
N ARG A 55 18.99 13.57 -2.32
CA ARG A 55 18.69 12.45 -3.22
C ARG A 55 19.62 11.27 -2.98
N PHE A 56 19.15 10.10 -3.36
CA PHE A 56 19.97 8.90 -3.36
C PHE A 56 20.98 8.95 -4.51
N LEU A 57 22.25 8.62 -4.24
CA LEU A 57 23.33 8.68 -5.22
C LEU A 57 23.02 7.85 -6.47
N GLY A 58 22.35 6.70 -6.33
CA GLY A 58 21.99 5.84 -7.46
C GLY A 58 20.93 6.43 -8.39
N GLU A 59 20.15 7.42 -7.94
CA GLU A 59 19.23 8.17 -8.81
C GLU A 59 19.96 9.22 -9.64
N VAL A 60 21.08 9.74 -9.13
CA VAL A 60 21.89 10.78 -9.78
C VAL A 60 22.94 10.15 -10.70
N ASP A 61 23.65 9.14 -10.20
CA ASP A 61 24.68 8.40 -10.91
C ASP A 61 24.55 6.89 -10.65
N GLY A 62 23.70 6.25 -11.47
CA GLY A 62 23.48 4.80 -11.41
C GLY A 62 24.71 3.98 -11.81
N ALA A 63 25.57 4.52 -12.69
CA ALA A 63 26.78 3.84 -13.15
C ALA A 63 27.79 3.68 -12.00
N LEU A 64 28.00 4.76 -11.25
CA LEU A 64 28.89 4.79 -10.10
C LEU A 64 28.42 3.86 -8.98
N VAL A 65 27.14 3.92 -8.59
CA VAL A 65 26.60 3.03 -7.54
C VAL A 65 26.65 1.57 -7.96
N THR A 66 26.37 1.25 -9.22
CA THR A 66 26.49 -0.13 -9.73
C THR A 66 27.92 -0.64 -9.59
N GLN A 67 28.92 0.19 -9.91
CA GLN A 67 30.31 -0.20 -9.74
C GLN A 67 30.71 -0.35 -8.27
N LEU A 68 30.26 0.55 -7.40
CA LEU A 68 30.51 0.45 -5.95
C LEU A 68 29.87 -0.80 -5.32
N LEU A 69 28.73 -1.25 -5.84
CA LEU A 69 28.11 -2.53 -5.46
C LEU A 69 28.94 -3.72 -5.95
N ASN A 70 29.41 -3.69 -7.20
CA ASN A 70 30.26 -4.74 -7.77
C ASN A 70 31.58 -4.90 -7.01
N MET A 71 32.14 -3.79 -6.52
CA MET A 71 33.35 -3.78 -5.68
C MET A 71 33.10 -4.16 -4.22
N GLY A 72 31.83 -4.32 -3.80
CA GLY A 72 31.46 -4.60 -2.41
C GLY A 72 31.64 -3.42 -1.46
N VAL A 73 31.87 -2.20 -1.96
CA VAL A 73 31.95 -0.98 -1.13
C VAL A 73 30.59 -0.68 -0.49
N PHE A 74 29.52 -0.92 -1.23
CA PHE A 74 28.15 -0.91 -0.73
C PHE A 74 27.55 -2.31 -0.78
N ASN A 75 26.71 -2.60 0.20
CA ASN A 75 25.85 -3.78 0.23
C ASN A 75 24.40 -3.38 0.00
N GLN A 76 23.75 -4.06 -0.93
CA GLN A 76 22.31 -4.01 -1.11
C GLN A 76 21.64 -5.01 -0.17
N VAL A 77 20.76 -4.50 0.70
CA VAL A 77 19.95 -5.28 1.63
C VAL A 77 18.49 -4.98 1.35
N THR A 78 17.69 -6.02 1.10
CA THR A 78 16.24 -5.87 0.92
C THR A 78 15.56 -5.73 2.27
N MET A 79 14.88 -4.61 2.49
CA MET A 79 14.01 -4.38 3.65
C MET A 79 12.57 -4.72 3.29
N TYR A 80 11.84 -5.27 4.27
CA TYR A 80 10.42 -5.61 4.14
C TYR A 80 9.59 -4.77 5.12
N ASP A 81 8.59 -4.07 4.61
CA ASP A 81 7.57 -3.37 5.39
C ASP A 81 6.25 -4.15 5.34
N TYR A 82 5.87 -4.75 6.47
CA TYR A 82 4.66 -5.54 6.66
C TYR A 82 3.43 -4.69 7.05
N GLN A 83 3.58 -3.37 7.11
CA GLN A 83 2.53 -2.42 7.54
C GLN A 83 2.28 -1.33 6.49
N ALA A 84 2.73 -1.56 5.24
CA ALA A 84 2.53 -0.64 4.15
C ALA A 84 1.07 -0.59 3.69
N MET A 85 0.72 0.49 3.00
CA MET A 85 -0.62 0.72 2.43
C MET A 85 -0.50 0.83 0.91
N CYS A 86 -1.01 -0.16 0.18
CA CYS A 86 -0.96 -0.22 -1.28
C CYS A 86 -2.31 0.14 -1.88
N ARG A 87 -2.28 0.63 -3.11
CA ARG A 87 -3.51 0.72 -3.92
C ARG A 87 -3.90 -0.71 -4.32
N PRO A 88 -5.17 -1.12 -4.14
CA PRO A 88 -5.64 -2.40 -4.59
C PRO A 88 -5.48 -2.47 -6.11
N PRO A 89 -5.10 -3.63 -6.66
CA PRO A 89 -5.13 -3.83 -8.09
C PRO A 89 -6.55 -3.52 -8.59
N THR A 90 -6.67 -2.69 -9.61
CA THR A 90 -7.96 -2.39 -10.24
C THR A 90 -8.46 -3.63 -10.96
N HIS A 91 -9.13 -4.53 -10.24
CA HIS A 91 -9.96 -5.54 -10.86
C HIS A 91 -11.17 -4.82 -11.45
N HIS A 92 -11.15 -4.63 -12.76
CA HIS A 92 -12.35 -4.30 -13.51
C HIS A 92 -13.28 -5.52 -13.44
N HIS A 93 -14.04 -5.65 -12.35
CA HIS A 93 -15.24 -6.44 -12.39
C HIS A 93 -16.18 -5.72 -13.33
N SER A 94 -16.38 -6.28 -14.53
CA SER A 94 -17.41 -5.82 -15.44
C SER A 94 -18.72 -5.74 -14.65
N ALA A 95 -19.25 -4.54 -14.47
CA ALA A 95 -20.58 -4.31 -13.90
C ALA A 95 -21.69 -4.73 -14.88
N SER A 96 -21.41 -5.72 -15.74
CA SER A 96 -22.43 -6.39 -16.52
C SER A 96 -23.29 -7.15 -15.51
N GLN A 97 -24.40 -6.55 -15.13
CA GLN A 97 -25.48 -7.28 -14.50
C GLN A 97 -25.77 -8.48 -15.41
N PRO A 98 -25.70 -9.73 -14.92
CA PRO A 98 -26.17 -10.84 -15.72
C PRO A 98 -27.60 -10.52 -16.12
N LEU A 99 -27.91 -10.56 -17.42
CA LEU A 99 -29.24 -10.30 -17.95
C LEU A 99 -30.24 -11.08 -17.09
N ALA A 100 -31.02 -10.37 -16.28
CA ALA A 100 -32.06 -10.98 -15.47
C ALA A 100 -32.93 -11.78 -16.44
N SER A 101 -33.12 -13.08 -16.17
CA SER A 101 -33.86 -13.94 -17.10
C SER A 101 -35.22 -13.30 -17.36
N PRO A 102 -35.73 -13.29 -18.62
CA PRO A 102 -37.01 -12.66 -18.94
C PRO A 102 -38.15 -13.21 -18.06
N ILE A 103 -38.00 -14.44 -17.57
CA ILE A 103 -38.90 -15.12 -16.64
C ILE A 103 -38.90 -14.44 -15.25
N SER A 104 -37.74 -14.05 -14.72
CA SER A 104 -37.65 -13.36 -13.41
C SER A 104 -38.27 -11.95 -13.43
N ALA A 105 -38.14 -11.25 -14.55
CA ALA A 105 -38.81 -9.96 -14.78
C ALA A 105 -40.34 -10.15 -14.85
N LEU A 106 -40.80 -11.19 -15.55
CA LEU A 106 -42.22 -11.55 -15.61
C LEU A 106 -42.77 -11.93 -14.23
N LEU A 107 -42.05 -12.73 -13.44
CA LEU A 107 -42.45 -13.11 -12.08
C LEU A 107 -42.48 -11.91 -11.12
N SER A 108 -41.57 -10.96 -11.29
CA SER A 108 -41.57 -9.74 -10.48
C SER A 108 -42.74 -8.84 -10.85
N ALA A 109 -43.06 -8.73 -12.14
CA ALA A 109 -44.22 -7.99 -12.64
C ALA A 109 -45.55 -8.62 -12.20
N THR A 110 -45.68 -9.96 -12.26
CA THR A 110 -46.89 -10.64 -11.77
C THR A 110 -47.03 -10.51 -10.26
N ARG A 111 -45.94 -10.61 -9.50
CA ARG A 111 -45.95 -10.37 -8.05
C ARG A 111 -46.36 -8.95 -7.71
N TRP A 112 -45.84 -7.95 -8.44
CA TRP A 112 -46.26 -6.55 -8.29
C TRP A 112 -47.76 -6.39 -8.59
N LEU A 113 -48.23 -6.95 -9.70
CA LEU A 113 -49.63 -6.84 -10.14
C LEU A 113 -50.59 -7.53 -9.15
N MET A 114 -50.19 -8.66 -8.56
CA MET A 114 -50.94 -9.30 -7.48
C MET A 114 -50.98 -8.46 -6.21
N ASN A 115 -49.91 -7.73 -5.90
CA ASN A 115 -49.86 -6.86 -4.73
C ASN A 115 -50.75 -5.62 -4.93
N GLU A 116 -50.73 -5.02 -6.13
CA GLU A 116 -51.62 -3.92 -6.48
C GLU A 116 -53.09 -4.36 -6.52
N LEU A 117 -53.38 -5.55 -7.05
CA LEU A 117 -54.73 -6.11 -7.01
C LEU A 117 -55.20 -6.35 -5.57
N LEU A 118 -54.31 -6.84 -4.70
CA LEU A 118 -54.61 -7.02 -3.27
C LEU A 118 -54.87 -5.68 -2.58
N LEU A 119 -54.07 -4.65 -2.86
CA LEU A 119 -54.26 -3.29 -2.36
C LEU A 119 -55.58 -2.69 -2.88
N LEU A 120 -55.90 -2.85 -4.16
CA LEU A 120 -57.18 -2.43 -4.74
C LEU A 120 -58.37 -3.15 -4.10
N LEU A 121 -58.26 -4.45 -3.79
CA LEU A 121 -59.31 -5.21 -3.10
C LEU A 121 -59.46 -4.77 -1.62
N LEU A 122 -58.36 -4.39 -0.97
CA LEU A 122 -58.36 -3.81 0.38
C LEU A 122 -58.97 -2.40 0.38
N GLU A 123 -58.63 -1.57 -0.60
CA GLU A 123 -59.19 -0.23 -0.79
C GLU A 123 -60.67 -0.29 -1.17
N TRP A 124 -61.09 -1.26 -2.00
CA TRP A 124 -62.50 -1.47 -2.35
C TRP A 124 -63.34 -1.91 -1.15
N ARG A 125 -62.75 -2.66 -0.20
CA ARG A 125 -63.38 -2.94 1.11
C ARG A 125 -63.43 -1.73 2.03
N ALA A 126 -62.51 -0.79 1.88
CA ALA A 126 -62.46 0.45 2.69
C ALA A 126 -63.33 1.58 2.13
N TRP A 127 -63.66 1.57 0.83
CA TRP A 127 -64.50 2.60 0.18
C TRP A 127 -66.01 2.44 0.43
N GLY A 128 -66.42 1.58 1.37
CA GLY A 128 -67.77 1.60 1.95
C GLY A 128 -67.96 2.63 3.06
N SER A 129 -66.88 3.26 3.57
CA SER A 129 -66.97 4.17 4.71
C SER A 129 -66.04 5.36 4.57
N TRP A 130 -66.68 6.48 4.22
CA TRP A 130 -66.37 7.84 4.68
C TRP A 130 -65.09 8.54 4.19
N ARG A 131 -65.35 9.44 3.24
CA ARG A 131 -64.75 10.75 2.99
C ARG A 131 -64.15 11.39 4.25
N GLY A 132 -62.87 11.79 4.19
CA GLY A 132 -62.23 12.60 5.22
C GLY A 132 -60.81 12.95 4.81
N ASP A 133 -60.66 14.10 4.13
CA ASP A 133 -59.38 14.71 3.77
C ASP A 133 -58.43 14.81 4.97
N HIS A 134 -57.14 14.53 4.74
CA HIS A 134 -55.98 15.36 5.14
C HIS A 134 -54.69 14.67 4.69
N ARG A 135 -54.27 14.91 3.44
CA ARG A 135 -52.95 14.49 2.95
C ARG A 135 -51.95 15.61 3.23
N ALA A 136 -51.22 15.51 4.33
CA ALA A 136 -50.06 16.36 4.59
C ALA A 136 -48.89 15.90 3.70
N GLU A 137 -48.44 16.78 2.81
CA GLU A 137 -47.27 16.57 1.97
C GLU A 137 -46.00 16.82 2.80
N ALA A 138 -45.37 15.76 3.30
CA ALA A 138 -44.08 15.86 3.96
C ALA A 138 -42.96 15.96 2.91
N LYS A 139 -42.46 17.17 2.65
CA LYS A 139 -41.20 17.36 1.92
C LYS A 139 -40.04 16.86 2.78
N THR A 140 -39.46 15.73 2.42
CA THR A 140 -38.21 15.23 3.00
C THR A 140 -37.04 16.10 2.53
N VAL A 141 -36.68 17.10 3.33
CA VAL A 141 -35.44 17.88 3.18
C VAL A 141 -34.30 17.11 3.85
N PHE A 142 -33.86 16.01 3.24
CA PHE A 142 -32.56 15.41 3.56
C PHE A 142 -32.09 14.67 2.32
N HIS A 143 -31.11 15.25 1.62
CA HIS A 143 -29.99 14.56 0.98
C HIS A 143 -29.03 15.63 0.44
N HIS A 144 -28.31 16.32 1.33
CA HIS A 144 -26.99 16.81 0.94
C HIS A 144 -26.13 15.57 0.72
N SER A 145 -26.07 15.11 -0.53
CA SER A 145 -25.12 14.11 -0.98
C SER A 145 -23.74 14.71 -0.76
N HIS A 146 -23.08 14.32 0.33
CA HIS A 146 -21.65 14.49 0.46
C HIS A 146 -21.03 13.77 -0.73
N LYS A 147 -20.58 14.55 -1.71
CA LYS A 147 -19.76 14.08 -2.82
C LYS A 147 -18.47 13.59 -2.18
N HIS A 148 -18.48 12.32 -1.72
CA HIS A 148 -17.29 11.65 -1.24
C HIS A 148 -16.28 11.73 -2.38
N LYS A 149 -15.31 12.63 -2.23
CA LYS A 149 -14.10 12.62 -3.05
C LYS A 149 -13.61 11.18 -2.96
N LYS A 150 -13.55 10.49 -4.09
CA LYS A 150 -13.16 9.09 -4.19
C LYS A 150 -11.72 9.01 -3.69
N GLN A 151 -11.56 8.88 -2.38
CA GLN A 151 -10.28 8.71 -1.75
C GLN A 151 -9.79 7.37 -2.28
N ASP A 152 -8.59 7.36 -2.87
CA ASP A 152 -7.98 6.13 -3.34
C ASP A 152 -8.11 5.12 -2.19
N LEU A 153 -8.89 4.06 -2.42
CA LEU A 153 -9.06 3.00 -1.45
C LEU A 153 -7.68 2.40 -1.26
N LEU A 154 -7.08 2.52 -0.08
CA LEU A 154 -5.81 1.89 0.24
C LEU A 154 -6.07 0.65 1.08
N GLN A 155 -5.28 -0.39 0.86
CA GLN A 155 -5.34 -1.64 1.62
C GLN A 155 -3.98 -1.97 2.25
N PRO A 156 -3.94 -2.61 3.42
CA PRO A 156 -2.71 -3.12 4.00
C PRO A 156 -2.05 -4.12 3.03
N CYS A 157 -0.74 -3.96 2.83
CA CYS A 157 0.06 -4.81 1.96
C CYS A 157 1.47 -4.93 2.53
N ASP A 158 2.22 -5.91 2.04
CA ASP A 158 3.63 -6.03 2.32
C ASP A 158 4.42 -5.43 1.16
N THR A 159 5.37 -4.54 1.45
CA THR A 159 6.27 -3.99 0.44
C THR A 159 7.71 -4.37 0.72
N ALA A 160 8.52 -4.48 -0.33
CA ALA A 160 9.95 -4.67 -0.25
C ALA A 160 10.66 -3.55 -1.00
N TYR A 161 11.75 -3.05 -0.43
CA TYR A 161 12.58 -2.03 -1.07
C TYR A 161 14.06 -2.27 -0.77
N PRO A 162 14.95 -1.97 -1.72
CA PRO A 162 16.38 -2.08 -1.50
C PRO A 162 16.89 -0.92 -0.62
N VAL A 163 17.74 -1.26 0.33
CA VAL A 163 18.50 -0.32 1.16
C VAL A 163 19.98 -0.58 0.95
N PHE A 164 20.74 0.49 0.90
CA PHE A 164 22.18 0.45 0.67
C PHE A 164 22.91 0.78 1.97
N VAL A 165 23.95 0.01 2.27
CA VAL A 165 24.79 0.19 3.46
C VAL A 165 26.25 0.05 3.07
N HIS A 166 27.05 1.05 3.39
CA HIS A 166 28.49 1.03 3.18
C HIS A 166 29.18 -0.01 4.08
N GLN A 167 30.12 -0.76 3.51
CA GLN A 167 30.97 -1.68 4.26
C GLN A 167 32.15 -0.94 4.91
N THR A 168 32.14 -0.81 6.24
CA THR A 168 33.19 -0.08 7.00
C THR A 168 34.59 -0.70 6.95
N ALA A 169 34.73 -1.92 6.43
CA ALA A 169 36.04 -2.54 6.21
C ALA A 169 36.81 -1.87 5.06
N LEU A 170 36.10 -1.26 4.10
CA LEU A 170 36.67 -0.62 2.91
C LEU A 170 36.64 0.90 3.09
N ARG A 171 37.74 1.47 3.60
CA ARG A 171 37.84 2.91 3.86
C ARG A 171 38.08 3.74 2.60
N GLU A 172 38.72 3.13 1.61
CA GLU A 172 39.13 3.78 0.37
C GLU A 172 38.82 2.84 -0.79
N ALA A 173 38.31 3.42 -1.87
CA ALA A 173 38.08 2.71 -3.12
C ALA A 173 38.34 3.66 -4.29
N ASN A 174 39.05 3.19 -5.29
CA ASN A 174 39.23 3.88 -6.55
C ASN A 174 38.92 2.91 -7.69
N GLY A 175 38.53 3.46 -8.83
CA GLY A 175 38.21 2.63 -9.97
C GLY A 175 37.81 3.43 -11.18
N THR A 176 37.60 2.70 -12.26
CA THR A 176 37.08 3.22 -13.51
C THR A 176 35.78 2.51 -13.85
N VAL A 177 34.80 3.28 -14.31
CA VAL A 177 33.55 2.77 -14.84
C VAL A 177 33.67 2.82 -16.35
N GLU A 178 33.63 1.65 -16.99
CA GLU A 178 33.65 1.56 -18.45
C GLU A 178 32.27 1.95 -18.99
N CYS A 179 32.19 3.15 -19.54
CA CYS A 179 31.03 3.61 -20.29
C CYS A 179 31.30 3.34 -21.78
N ARG A 180 30.24 3.16 -22.59
CA ARG A 180 30.40 2.71 -24.00
C ARG A 180 31.37 3.55 -24.83
N ALA A 181 31.50 4.85 -24.54
CA ALA A 181 32.29 5.81 -25.31
C ALA A 181 33.48 6.41 -24.54
N CYS A 182 33.56 6.23 -23.22
CA CYS A 182 34.57 6.84 -22.36
C CYS A 182 34.72 6.06 -21.05
N GLN A 183 35.81 6.27 -20.32
CA GLN A 183 36.01 5.69 -19.00
C GLN A 183 35.84 6.78 -17.95
N LYS A 184 34.89 6.59 -17.04
CA LYS A 184 34.64 7.53 -15.94
C LYS A 184 35.43 7.09 -14.72
N VAL A 185 36.39 7.91 -14.29
CA VAL A 185 37.20 7.61 -13.09
C VAL A 185 36.48 8.10 -11.83
N PHE A 186 36.65 7.36 -10.73
CA PHE A 186 36.16 7.79 -9.43
C PHE A 186 37.12 7.42 -8.29
N VAL A 187 37.05 8.21 -7.23
CA VAL A 187 37.76 8.01 -5.98
C VAL A 187 36.80 8.22 -4.83
N MET A 188 36.81 7.29 -3.89
CA MET A 188 35.97 7.26 -2.70
C MET A 188 36.85 7.10 -1.48
N GLN A 189 36.63 7.94 -0.47
CA GLN A 189 37.37 7.91 0.79
C GLN A 189 36.44 8.20 1.96
N GLN A 190 36.52 7.39 3.02
CA GLN A 190 35.79 7.62 4.25
C GLN A 190 36.39 8.81 5.01
N VAL A 191 35.52 9.73 5.44
CA VAL A 191 35.92 10.85 6.29
C VAL A 191 36.24 10.33 7.70
N PRO A 192 37.47 10.54 8.20
CA PRO A 192 37.89 10.00 9.50
C PRO A 192 36.93 10.36 10.64
N SER A 193 36.70 9.40 11.54
CA SER A 193 35.82 9.56 12.72
C SER A 193 34.36 9.90 12.40
N SER A 194 33.89 9.58 11.20
CA SER A 194 32.50 9.78 10.79
C SER A 194 31.97 8.63 9.92
N ASN A 195 30.67 8.62 9.69
CA ASN A 195 29.98 7.74 8.74
C ASN A 195 29.91 8.33 7.32
N LEU A 196 30.54 9.49 7.08
CA LEU A 196 30.50 10.20 5.81
C LEU A 196 31.59 9.71 4.86
N LEU A 197 31.28 9.79 3.57
CA LEU A 197 32.12 9.37 2.46
C LEU A 197 32.33 10.56 1.54
N LEU A 198 33.59 10.87 1.23
CA LEU A 198 33.97 11.78 0.17
C LEU A 198 34.05 10.98 -1.13
N LEU A 199 33.34 11.43 -2.16
CA LEU A 199 33.29 10.80 -3.46
C LEU A 199 33.60 11.83 -4.53
N VAL A 200 34.60 11.57 -5.36
CA VAL A 200 35.03 12.42 -6.46
C VAL A 200 34.92 11.60 -7.73
N THR A 201 34.28 12.15 -8.75
CA THR A 201 34.09 11.47 -10.02
C THR A 201 34.27 12.42 -11.19
N ASP A 202 34.71 11.88 -12.32
CA ASP A 202 34.82 12.63 -13.57
C ASP A 202 33.44 13.02 -14.11
N ARG A 203 33.28 14.28 -14.49
CA ARG A 203 32.06 14.87 -15.07
C ARG A 203 32.07 14.86 -16.60
N THR A 204 33.24 14.77 -17.23
CA THR A 204 33.40 14.87 -18.68
C THR A 204 32.78 13.69 -19.43
N CYS A 205 32.70 12.53 -18.76
CA CYS A 205 32.13 11.30 -19.31
C CYS A 205 30.67 11.10 -18.84
N ASP A 206 29.73 11.21 -19.78
CA ASP A 206 28.31 10.91 -19.53
C ASP A 206 28.03 9.40 -19.62
N CYS A 207 27.63 8.82 -18.49
CA CYS A 207 27.32 7.41 -18.33
C CYS A 207 25.81 7.13 -18.20
N SER A 208 24.96 8.02 -18.70
CA SER A 208 23.48 7.89 -18.68
C SER A 208 22.90 6.64 -19.37
N THR A 209 23.74 5.81 -20.01
CA THR A 209 23.35 4.48 -20.52
C THR A 209 23.02 3.50 -19.38
N PHE A 210 23.62 3.67 -18.21
CA PHE A 210 23.31 2.85 -17.04
C PHE A 210 21.96 3.31 -16.45
N PRO A 211 21.03 2.38 -16.16
CA PRO A 211 19.77 2.73 -15.54
C PRO A 211 20.03 3.29 -14.12
N PRO A 212 19.20 4.24 -13.65
CA PRO A 212 19.29 4.70 -12.27
C PRO A 212 18.97 3.56 -11.31
N VAL A 213 19.70 3.50 -10.19
CA VAL A 213 19.46 2.55 -9.12
C VAL A 213 18.45 3.18 -8.16
N LEU A 214 17.19 2.73 -8.27
CA LEU A 214 16.07 3.27 -7.51
C LEU A 214 15.85 2.52 -6.19
N ARG A 215 15.23 3.20 -5.22
CA ARG A 215 14.84 2.65 -3.90
C ARG A 215 13.33 2.52 -3.76
N GLU A 216 12.64 2.30 -4.87
CA GLU A 216 11.18 2.23 -4.90
C GLU A 216 10.68 0.99 -4.14
N ALA A 217 9.55 1.17 -3.45
CA ALA A 217 8.89 0.10 -2.72
C ALA A 217 7.95 -0.67 -3.67
N GLU A 218 8.19 -1.97 -3.80
CA GLU A 218 7.39 -2.87 -4.60
C GLU A 218 6.51 -3.75 -3.71
N GLU A 219 5.26 -3.97 -4.12
CA GLU A 219 4.35 -4.88 -3.42
C GLU A 219 4.84 -6.33 -3.55
N VAL A 220 5.03 -6.99 -2.42
CA VAL A 220 5.48 -8.39 -2.37
C VAL A 220 4.32 -9.32 -2.65
N LYS A 221 4.40 -10.03 -3.77
CA LYS A 221 3.44 -11.07 -4.12
C LYS A 221 3.90 -12.42 -3.58
N TYR A 222 3.18 -12.92 -2.57
CA TYR A 222 3.47 -14.22 -1.98
C TYR A 222 2.94 -15.37 -2.84
N ASN A 223 3.88 -16.11 -3.44
CA ASN A 223 3.57 -17.39 -4.06
C ASN A 223 3.36 -18.48 -3.00
N ALA A 224 2.62 -19.53 -3.35
CA ALA A 224 2.35 -20.65 -2.44
C ALA A 224 3.64 -21.31 -1.91
N SER A 225 4.71 -21.35 -2.70
CA SER A 225 6.02 -21.88 -2.30
C SER A 225 6.68 -21.08 -1.17
N ILE A 226 6.70 -19.74 -1.27
CA ILE A 226 7.33 -18.84 -0.29
C ILE A 226 6.67 -19.00 1.08
N LYS A 227 5.34 -19.17 1.11
CA LYS A 227 4.61 -19.43 2.35
C LYS A 227 5.04 -20.75 2.99
N CYS A 228 5.22 -21.80 2.20
CA CYS A 228 5.68 -23.10 2.69
C CYS A 228 7.12 -23.06 3.23
N ASP A 229 8.03 -22.36 2.54
CA ASP A 229 9.42 -22.23 2.98
C ASP A 229 9.51 -21.48 4.31
N ARG A 230 8.72 -20.40 4.48
CA ARG A 230 8.63 -19.67 5.75
C ARG A 230 8.08 -20.53 6.90
N MET A 231 7.19 -21.49 6.60
CA MET A 231 6.69 -22.44 7.61
C MET A 231 7.74 -23.46 8.03
N ARG A 232 8.73 -23.76 7.18
CA ARG A 232 9.87 -24.63 7.52
C ARG A 232 10.88 -23.90 8.42
N SER A 233 11.11 -22.62 8.17
CA SER A 233 12.02 -21.77 8.96
C SER A 233 11.27 -20.97 10.05
N GLN A 234 10.60 -21.66 10.98
CA GLN A 234 9.89 -20.96 12.05
C GLN A 234 10.89 -20.26 13.00
N LYS A 235 10.57 -19.02 13.37
CA LYS A 235 11.26 -18.37 14.49
C LYS A 235 10.99 -19.16 15.77
N LEU A 236 11.98 -19.25 16.66
CA LEU A 236 11.80 -19.87 17.97
C LEU A 236 10.64 -19.16 18.70
N ARG A 237 9.63 -19.93 19.11
CA ARG A 237 8.50 -19.45 19.91
C ARG A 237 8.42 -20.30 21.17
N ARG A 238 8.32 -19.65 22.33
CA ARG A 238 8.02 -20.34 23.58
C ARG A 238 6.51 -20.53 23.66
N ARG A 239 6.06 -21.76 23.91
CA ARG A 239 4.65 -22.04 24.21
C ARG A 239 4.35 -21.69 25.67
N PRO A 240 3.10 -21.36 26.02
CA PRO A 240 2.68 -21.29 27.41
C PRO A 240 3.03 -22.58 28.16
N ASP A 241 3.42 -22.47 29.42
CA ASP A 241 3.87 -23.61 30.23
C ASP A 241 2.70 -24.54 30.62
N ALA A 242 1.46 -24.02 30.69
CA ALA A 242 0.25 -24.78 30.97
C ALA A 242 -0.87 -24.46 29.98
N CYS A 243 -1.72 -25.46 29.71
CA CYS A 243 -2.93 -25.35 28.91
C CYS A 243 -4.10 -25.97 29.69
N HIS A 244 -5.05 -25.15 30.13
CA HIS A 244 -6.23 -25.59 30.86
C HIS A 244 -7.42 -25.66 29.90
N ALA A 245 -7.45 -26.69 29.06
CA ALA A 245 -8.47 -26.86 28.02
C ALA A 245 -9.79 -27.43 28.55
N PHE A 246 -9.79 -27.98 29.77
CA PHE A 246 -10.94 -28.66 30.36
C PHE A 246 -11.07 -28.27 31.82
N HIS A 247 -12.29 -27.91 32.24
CA HIS A 247 -12.63 -27.72 33.65
C HIS A 247 -13.67 -28.78 34.08
N PRO A 248 -13.52 -29.44 35.24
CA PRO A 248 -14.42 -30.51 35.66
C PRO A 248 -15.87 -30.06 35.90
N GLU A 249 -16.07 -28.77 36.18
CA GLU A 249 -17.41 -28.16 36.35
C GLU A 249 -17.97 -27.60 35.03
N GLU A 250 -17.26 -27.77 33.91
CA GLU A 250 -17.74 -27.33 32.60
C GLU A 250 -18.84 -28.26 32.06
N ASN A 251 -20.03 -27.72 31.83
CA ASN A 251 -21.14 -28.47 31.26
C ASN A 251 -21.10 -28.44 29.72
N ALA A 252 -20.47 -29.46 29.12
CA ALA A 252 -20.38 -29.61 27.66
C ALA A 252 -21.70 -30.05 26.98
N GLN A 253 -22.79 -30.26 27.72
CA GLN A 253 -24.07 -30.71 27.18
C GLN A 253 -25.01 -29.56 26.81
N ASP A 254 -24.73 -28.33 27.23
CA ASP A 254 -25.53 -27.17 26.86
C ASP A 254 -25.13 -26.67 25.46
N CYS A 255 -25.67 -27.32 24.43
CA CYS A 255 -25.35 -27.02 23.04
C CYS A 255 -26.15 -25.85 22.45
N GLY A 256 -26.84 -25.05 23.27
CA GLY A 256 -27.70 -23.96 22.81
C GLY A 256 -28.88 -24.49 21.99
N GLY A 257 -29.99 -24.83 22.65
CA GLY A 257 -31.21 -25.26 21.96
C GLY A 257 -31.80 -24.12 21.12
N ALA A 258 -31.91 -24.31 19.80
CA ALA A 258 -32.75 -23.46 18.97
C ALA A 258 -34.23 -23.78 19.26
N SER A 259 -35.06 -22.76 19.46
CA SER A 259 -36.52 -22.94 19.51
C SER A 259 -37.02 -23.27 18.11
N ASP A 260 -37.45 -24.50 17.87
CA ASP A 260 -38.10 -24.86 16.62
C ASP A 260 -39.52 -24.28 16.62
N THR A 261 -39.82 -23.37 15.70
CA THR A 261 -41.16 -22.80 15.56
C THR A 261 -42.05 -23.84 14.89
N SER A 262 -42.69 -24.70 15.69
CA SER A 262 -43.63 -25.69 15.17
C SER A 262 -44.82 -24.97 14.50
N ALA A 263 -45.08 -25.27 13.23
CA ALA A 263 -46.23 -24.73 12.51
C ALA A 263 -47.53 -25.16 13.21
N SER A 264 -48.22 -24.20 13.82
CA SER A 264 -49.52 -24.44 14.43
C SER A 264 -50.55 -24.73 13.35
N LEU A 265 -51.03 -25.99 13.29
CA LEU A 265 -52.10 -26.41 12.40
C LEU A 265 -53.36 -25.53 12.58
N ARG A 266 -53.60 -25.04 13.80
CA ARG A 266 -54.72 -24.13 14.10
C ARG A 266 -54.56 -22.77 13.41
N LEU A 267 -53.35 -22.22 13.35
CA LEU A 267 -53.06 -20.98 12.63
C LEU A 267 -53.18 -21.14 11.11
N LEU A 268 -52.79 -22.31 10.58
CA LEU A 268 -52.95 -22.67 9.16
C LEU A 268 -54.42 -22.87 8.73
N LEU A 269 -55.29 -23.31 9.65
CA LEU A 269 -56.70 -23.57 9.36
C LEU A 269 -57.61 -22.34 9.55
N LEU A 270 -57.18 -21.32 10.29
CA LEU A 270 -57.91 -20.04 10.45
C LEU A 270 -58.31 -19.37 9.11
N PRO A 271 -57.44 -19.28 8.09
CA PRO A 271 -57.86 -18.72 6.81
C PRO A 271 -58.87 -19.62 6.10
N LEU A 272 -58.92 -20.94 6.31
CA LEU A 272 -59.96 -21.77 5.68
C LEU A 272 -61.34 -21.54 6.31
N TRP A 273 -61.40 -21.21 7.61
CA TRP A 273 -62.66 -20.94 8.30
C TRP A 273 -63.23 -19.57 7.94
N ALA A 274 -62.38 -18.60 7.64
CA ALA A 274 -62.80 -17.29 7.13
C ALA A 274 -63.46 -17.36 5.72
N TRP A 275 -63.23 -18.44 4.97
CA TRP A 275 -63.84 -18.66 3.64
C TRP A 275 -65.11 -19.53 3.70
N VAL A 276 -65.39 -20.17 4.85
CA VAL A 276 -66.60 -21.00 5.05
C VAL A 276 -67.75 -20.22 5.70
N LEU A 277 -67.49 -19.04 6.28
CA LEU A 277 -68.56 -18.15 6.74
C LEU A 277 -69.33 -17.60 5.52
N PRO A 278 -70.60 -18.01 5.32
CA PRO A 278 -71.40 -17.50 4.23
C PRO A 278 -71.73 -16.01 4.46
N PRO A 279 -71.83 -15.20 3.40
CA PRO A 279 -72.18 -13.78 3.52
C PRO A 279 -73.70 -13.67 3.77
N GLN A 280 -74.17 -13.93 5.00
CA GLN A 280 -75.58 -13.77 5.36
C GLN A 280 -75.83 -12.96 6.65
N LEU A 281 -74.84 -12.22 7.16
CA LEU A 281 -75.03 -11.34 8.33
C LEU A 281 -74.46 -9.92 8.13
N LEU A 282 -74.55 -9.41 6.90
CA LEU A 282 -74.39 -7.99 6.58
C LEU A 282 -75.59 -7.55 5.71
N GLN A 283 -76.75 -7.47 6.36
CA GLN A 283 -77.86 -6.59 5.99
C GLN A 283 -78.20 -5.75 7.22
#